data_AF-I0JR57-F1
#
_entry.id   AF-I0JR57-F1
#
_cell.length_a   1.000
_cell.length_b   1.000
_cell.length_c   1.000
_cell.angle_alpha   90.00
_cell.angle_beta   90.00
_cell.angle_gamma   90.00
#
_symmetry.space_group_name_H-M   'P 1'
#
loop_
_entity.id
_entity.type
_entity.pdbx_description
1 polymer ?
#
loop_
_entity_poly.entity_id
_entity_poly.type
_entity_poly.pdbx_seq_one_letter_code
_entity_poly.pdbx_strand_id
1 'polypeptide(L)'
;MKTFVCFGDSLTARKEGFEEPMLTTKLAKQLNQYEFINAGVSGDNTVDGLSRIEQDVIAHKPDGVTVLFGANDAAFHKSVPLDLYKKNLYKIVERISPEKTILISPAPVDEKVQKARTNEVLDQYASAAREVAEDTGCHFIDFFHQMISLEDYPIKLRGIKNDGLHFGEEGYDFLVQLITKKIKSIRL
;
A
#
# COMPACT_ATOMS: atom_id res chain seq x y z
N MET A 1 -22.25 -2.08 8.97
CA MET A 1 -21.35 -1.30 8.09
C MET A 1 -20.36 -2.29 7.51
N LYS A 2 -19.98 -2.17 6.23
CA LYS A 2 -18.96 -3.07 5.67
C LYS A 2 -17.58 -2.67 6.19
N THR A 3 -16.71 -3.63 6.48
CA THR A 3 -15.38 -3.39 7.05
C THR A 3 -14.31 -3.48 5.97
N PHE A 4 -13.48 -2.45 5.86
CA PHE A 4 -12.33 -2.39 4.98
C PHE A 4 -11.05 -2.28 5.79
N VAL A 5 -10.11 -3.19 5.60
CA VAL A 5 -8.81 -3.13 6.29
C VAL A 5 -7.76 -2.56 5.35
N CYS A 6 -7.01 -1.55 5.80
CA CYS A 6 -5.84 -1.04 5.11
C CYS A 6 -4.58 -1.69 5.70
N PHE A 7 -4.05 -2.69 5.01
CA PHE A 7 -2.93 -3.51 5.47
C PHE A 7 -1.63 -3.12 4.77
N GLY A 8 -0.60 -2.79 5.55
CA GLY A 8 0.65 -2.30 4.96
C GLY A 8 1.69 -1.88 5.98
N ASP A 9 2.61 -1.04 5.52
CA ASP A 9 3.75 -0.58 6.30
C ASP A 9 3.56 0.84 6.89
N SER A 10 4.65 1.62 7.03
CA SER A 10 4.61 3.00 7.51
C SER A 10 3.77 3.91 6.62
N LEU A 11 3.68 3.67 5.31
CA LEU A 11 2.87 4.49 4.40
C LEU A 11 1.38 4.32 4.70
N THR A 12 0.99 3.15 5.21
CA THR A 12 -0.37 2.88 5.67
C THR A 12 -0.61 3.43 7.07
N ALA A 13 0.37 3.28 7.99
CA ALA A 13 0.25 3.64 9.40
C ALA A 13 0.31 5.16 9.69
N ARG A 14 0.84 5.94 8.75
CA ARG A 14 1.29 7.30 9.04
C ARG A 14 0.15 8.30 9.17
N LYS A 15 0.28 9.15 10.19
CA LYS A 15 -0.69 10.18 10.57
C LYS A 15 -0.56 11.48 9.76
N GLU A 16 0.66 11.87 9.41
CA GLU A 16 0.93 13.04 8.55
C GLU A 16 0.15 14.30 8.96
N GLY A 17 0.17 14.64 10.26
CA GLY A 17 -0.54 15.82 10.79
C GLY A 17 -1.97 15.58 11.29
N PHE A 18 -2.46 14.34 11.20
CA PHE A 18 -3.78 13.94 11.72
C PHE A 18 -3.66 13.29 13.12
N GLU A 19 -4.77 13.22 13.85
CA GLU A 19 -4.84 12.47 15.12
C GLU A 19 -4.75 10.96 14.90
N GLU A 20 -5.38 10.48 13.83
CA GLU A 20 -5.40 9.09 13.37
C GLU A 20 -4.65 8.94 12.03
N PRO A 21 -4.30 7.72 11.57
CA PRO A 21 -3.65 7.53 10.28
C PRO A 21 -4.39 8.24 9.13
N MET A 22 -3.64 9.01 8.32
CA MET A 22 -4.23 9.91 7.32
C MET A 22 -5.02 9.13 6.26
N LEU A 23 -4.47 8.00 5.80
CA LEU A 23 -5.09 7.17 4.76
C LEU A 23 -6.51 6.74 5.13
N THR A 24 -6.68 6.07 6.28
CA THR A 24 -7.98 5.58 6.74
C THR A 24 -8.92 6.74 7.08
N THR A 25 -8.39 7.85 7.61
CA THR A 25 -9.18 9.06 7.90
C THR A 25 -9.77 9.68 6.62
N LYS A 26 -8.96 9.83 5.57
CA LYS A 26 -9.42 10.39 4.28
C LYS A 26 -10.35 9.42 3.55
N LEU A 27 -10.08 8.11 3.60
CA LEU A 27 -10.97 7.09 3.03
C LEU A 27 -12.34 7.08 3.70
N ALA A 28 -12.40 7.09 5.04
CA ALA A 28 -13.66 7.13 5.79
C ALA A 28 -14.51 8.37 5.47
N LYS A 29 -13.87 9.52 5.20
CA LYS A 29 -14.57 10.73 4.75
C LYS A 29 -15.16 10.60 3.34
N GLN A 30 -14.47 9.93 2.41
CA GLN A 30 -14.92 9.78 1.03
C GLN A 30 -15.89 8.61 0.80
N LEU A 31 -15.83 7.60 1.65
CA LEU A 31 -16.52 6.32 1.52
C LEU A 31 -17.23 5.97 2.84
N ASN A 32 -18.14 6.85 3.26
CA ASN A 32 -18.80 6.80 4.58
C ASN A 32 -19.68 5.56 4.84
N GLN A 33 -19.91 4.72 3.83
CA GLN A 33 -20.60 3.44 3.98
C GLN A 33 -19.70 2.30 4.48
N TYR A 34 -18.39 2.52 4.58
CA TYR A 34 -17.41 1.56 5.08
C TYR A 34 -16.76 2.02 6.38
N GLU A 35 -16.46 1.06 7.24
CA GLU A 35 -15.55 1.22 8.36
C GLU A 35 -14.12 0.95 7.87
N PHE A 36 -13.21 1.90 8.03
CA PHE A 36 -11.81 1.70 7.66
C PHE A 36 -10.95 1.43 8.89
N ILE A 37 -10.31 0.26 8.91
CA ILE A 37 -9.39 -0.16 9.96
C ILE A 37 -7.96 -0.01 9.46
N ASN A 38 -7.11 0.63 10.25
CA ASN A 38 -5.69 0.71 9.96
C ASN A 38 -4.97 -0.54 10.47
N ALA A 39 -4.35 -1.28 9.56
CA ALA A 39 -3.44 -2.40 9.85
C ALA A 39 -2.04 -2.10 9.28
N GLY A 40 -1.63 -0.83 9.34
CA GLY A 40 -0.30 -0.36 8.97
C GLY A 40 0.68 -0.47 10.14
N VAL A 41 1.87 -1.01 9.92
CA VAL A 41 2.93 -1.03 10.94
C VAL A 41 4.23 -0.47 10.36
N SER A 42 4.82 0.50 11.06
CA SER A 42 5.99 1.22 10.54
C SER A 42 7.22 0.34 10.44
N GLY A 43 7.76 0.22 9.23
CA GLY A 43 9.00 -0.50 8.96
C GLY A 43 8.81 -1.95 8.56
N ASP A 44 7.57 -2.44 8.51
CA ASP A 44 7.22 -3.78 8.03
C ASP A 44 7.56 -3.97 6.55
N ASN A 45 8.02 -5.17 6.23
CA ASN A 45 8.01 -5.72 4.88
C ASN A 45 6.93 -6.84 4.78
N THR A 46 6.86 -7.53 3.65
CA THR A 46 5.87 -8.60 3.45
C THR A 46 6.04 -9.81 4.38
N VAL A 47 7.25 -10.08 4.89
CA VAL A 47 7.49 -11.15 5.88
C VAL A 47 6.83 -10.79 7.21
N ASP A 48 7.03 -9.54 7.65
CA ASP A 48 6.43 -9.02 8.88
C ASP A 48 4.90 -9.00 8.77
N GLY A 49 4.36 -8.50 7.65
CA GLY A 49 2.93 -8.51 7.37
C GLY A 49 2.33 -9.91 7.49
N LEU A 50 2.92 -10.91 6.83
CA LEU A 50 2.41 -12.29 6.92
C LEU A 50 2.37 -12.84 8.35
N SER A 51 3.30 -12.43 9.21
CA SER A 51 3.33 -12.91 10.59
C SER A 51 2.14 -12.43 11.43
N ARG A 52 1.50 -11.31 11.04
CA ARG A 52 0.40 -10.68 11.80
C ARG A 52 -0.94 -10.65 11.09
N ILE A 53 -1.02 -11.16 9.85
CA ILE A 53 -2.24 -11.12 9.02
C ILE A 53 -3.47 -11.70 9.72
N GLU A 54 -3.31 -12.77 10.51
CA GLU A 54 -4.43 -13.39 11.24
C GLU A 54 -5.05 -12.42 12.26
N GLN A 55 -4.22 -11.72 13.02
CA GLN A 55 -4.65 -10.80 14.08
C GLN A 55 -5.12 -9.45 13.51
N ASP A 56 -4.40 -8.93 12.51
CA ASP A 56 -4.58 -7.56 12.05
C ASP A 56 -5.55 -7.44 10.87
N VAL A 57 -5.86 -8.55 10.20
CA VAL A 57 -6.73 -8.57 9.02
C VAL A 57 -7.86 -9.58 9.20
N ILE A 58 -7.54 -10.87 9.36
CA ILE A 58 -8.54 -11.94 9.32
C ILE A 58 -9.52 -11.86 10.50
N ALA A 59 -9.03 -11.53 11.70
CA ALA A 59 -9.86 -11.36 12.89
C ALA A 59 -10.98 -10.31 12.72
N HIS A 60 -10.79 -9.31 11.85
CA HIS A 60 -11.78 -8.28 11.55
C HIS A 60 -12.86 -8.74 10.56
N LYS A 61 -12.73 -9.91 9.95
CA LYS A 61 -13.66 -10.45 8.92
C LYS A 61 -13.97 -9.42 7.81
N PRO A 62 -12.95 -8.88 7.14
CA PRO A 62 -13.13 -7.77 6.20
C PRO A 62 -14.00 -8.14 5.01
N ASP A 63 -14.73 -7.15 4.51
CA ASP A 63 -15.39 -7.16 3.21
C ASP A 63 -14.41 -6.79 2.08
N GLY A 64 -13.33 -6.07 2.40
CA GLY A 64 -12.25 -5.78 1.47
C GLY A 64 -10.96 -5.39 2.19
N VAL A 65 -9.83 -5.58 1.52
CA VAL A 65 -8.49 -5.28 2.07
C VAL A 65 -7.65 -4.57 1.01
N THR A 66 -7.10 -3.41 1.33
CA THR A 66 -5.99 -2.85 0.56
C THR A 66 -4.68 -3.40 1.12
N VAL A 67 -3.76 -3.80 0.24
CA VAL A 67 -2.45 -4.34 0.62
C VAL A 67 -1.38 -3.47 -0.02
N LEU A 68 -0.64 -2.73 0.80
CA LEU A 68 0.43 -1.82 0.37
C LEU A 68 1.73 -2.16 1.10
N PHE A 69 2.55 -2.98 0.46
CA PHE A 69 3.92 -3.33 0.84
C PHE A 69 4.85 -3.21 -0.37
N GLY A 70 6.16 -3.36 -0.16
CA GLY A 70 7.16 -3.23 -1.21
C GLY A 70 8.16 -2.11 -0.94
N ALA A 71 7.78 -1.08 -0.18
CA ALA A 71 8.70 0.00 0.13
C ALA A 71 9.87 -0.50 1.01
N ASN A 72 9.61 -1.18 2.13
CA ASN A 72 10.68 -1.74 2.95
C ASN A 72 11.33 -2.98 2.30
N ASP A 73 10.56 -3.79 1.58
CA ASP A 73 11.06 -4.93 0.82
C ASP A 73 12.12 -4.53 -0.22
N ALA A 74 11.97 -3.36 -0.85
CA ALA A 74 12.91 -2.81 -1.83
C ALA A 74 14.12 -2.08 -1.22
N ALA A 75 14.16 -1.90 0.10
CA ALA A 75 15.25 -1.16 0.74
C ALA A 75 16.50 -2.03 0.90
N PHE A 76 17.69 -1.56 0.52
CA PHE A 76 18.91 -2.39 0.54
C PHE A 76 19.23 -3.00 1.92
N HIS A 77 18.81 -2.36 3.02
CA HIS A 77 19.10 -2.78 4.40
C HIS A 77 17.99 -3.65 5.01
N LYS A 78 16.87 -3.83 4.31
CA LYS A 78 15.71 -4.63 4.73
C LYS A 78 15.19 -5.50 3.58
N SER A 79 16.04 -5.77 2.60
CA SER A 79 15.62 -6.27 1.31
C SER A 79 14.97 -7.65 1.44
N VAL A 80 13.76 -7.80 0.90
CA VAL A 80 13.12 -9.11 0.72
C VAL A 80 13.33 -9.49 -0.75
N PRO A 81 14.01 -10.61 -1.08
CA PRO A 81 14.23 -11.02 -2.47
C PRO A 81 12.91 -11.07 -3.25
N LEU A 82 12.91 -10.65 -4.52
CA LEU A 82 11.68 -10.55 -5.34
C LEU A 82 10.85 -11.84 -5.35
N ASP A 83 11.48 -13.00 -5.45
CA ASP A 83 10.78 -14.29 -5.39
C ASP A 83 10.09 -14.52 -4.04
N LEU A 84 10.72 -14.10 -2.94
CA LEU A 84 10.12 -14.19 -1.60
C LEU A 84 9.01 -13.15 -1.44
N TYR A 85 9.19 -11.93 -1.96
CA TYR A 85 8.15 -10.90 -1.99
C TYR A 85 6.90 -11.41 -2.73
N LYS A 86 7.04 -11.98 -3.93
CA LYS A 86 5.94 -12.60 -4.67
C LYS A 86 5.29 -13.72 -3.89
N LYS A 87 6.08 -14.67 -3.36
CA LYS A 87 5.57 -15.77 -2.52
C LYS A 87 4.79 -15.26 -1.31
N ASN A 88 5.22 -14.15 -0.72
CA ASN A 88 4.53 -13.57 0.41
C ASN A 88 3.20 -12.92 -0.01
N LEU A 89 3.19 -12.17 -1.11
CA LEU A 89 1.96 -11.60 -1.66
C LEU A 89 0.94 -12.69 -2.05
N TYR A 90 1.38 -13.79 -2.67
CA TYR A 90 0.52 -14.95 -2.95
C TYR A 90 -0.18 -15.45 -1.68
N LYS A 91 0.59 -15.65 -0.60
CA LYS A 91 0.03 -16.09 0.69
C LYS A 91 -0.90 -15.05 1.32
N ILE A 92 -0.58 -13.76 1.20
CA ILE A 92 -1.45 -12.69 1.70
C ILE A 92 -2.80 -12.73 0.96
N VAL A 93 -2.78 -12.81 -0.37
CA VAL A 93 -3.98 -12.91 -1.20
C VAL A 93 -4.75 -14.19 -0.88
N GLU A 94 -4.08 -15.33 -0.74
CA GLU A 94 -4.71 -16.62 -0.37
C GLU A 94 -5.41 -16.56 0.99
N ARG A 95 -4.79 -15.91 1.99
CA ARG A 95 -5.37 -15.77 3.33
C ARG A 95 -6.61 -14.87 3.36
N ILE A 96 -6.65 -13.83 2.54
CA ILE A 96 -7.77 -12.87 2.49
C ILE A 96 -8.90 -13.37 1.57
N SER A 97 -8.49 -13.89 0.40
CA SER A 97 -9.23 -14.17 -0.83
C SER A 97 -8.99 -13.13 -1.96
N PRO A 98 -8.82 -13.58 -3.22
CA PRO A 98 -8.57 -12.69 -4.36
C PRO A 98 -9.64 -11.61 -4.54
N GLU A 99 -10.91 -11.98 -4.44
CA GLU A 99 -12.06 -11.09 -4.67
C GLU A 99 -12.16 -9.97 -3.63
N LYS A 100 -11.58 -10.14 -2.44
CA LYS A 100 -11.56 -9.11 -1.39
C LYS A 100 -10.26 -8.29 -1.39
N THR A 101 -9.26 -8.69 -2.18
CA THR A 101 -7.92 -8.11 -2.11
C THR A 101 -7.72 -7.06 -3.21
N ILE A 102 -7.28 -5.86 -2.80
CA ILE A 102 -6.72 -4.83 -3.68
C ILE A 102 -5.23 -4.72 -3.40
N LEU A 103 -4.40 -5.36 -4.22
CA LEU A 103 -2.95 -5.14 -4.19
C LEU A 103 -2.63 -3.75 -4.76
N ILE A 104 -1.76 -3.02 -4.05
CA ILE A 104 -1.26 -1.71 -4.46
C ILE A 104 0.25 -1.85 -4.58
N SER A 105 0.81 -1.56 -5.76
CA SER A 105 2.26 -1.55 -5.93
C SER A 105 2.92 -0.53 -4.99
N PRO A 106 4.20 -0.69 -4.62
CA PRO A 106 4.91 0.33 -3.85
C PRO A 106 4.92 1.68 -4.58
N ALA A 107 5.09 2.77 -3.84
CA ALA A 107 5.26 4.10 -4.42
C ALA A 107 6.69 4.32 -4.93
N PRO A 108 6.91 5.25 -5.88
CA PRO A 108 8.24 5.74 -6.20
C PRO A 108 8.83 6.53 -5.02
N VAL A 109 10.13 6.83 -5.12
CA VAL A 109 10.89 7.68 -4.20
C VAL A 109 11.49 8.87 -4.94
N ASP A 110 11.78 9.95 -4.22
CA ASP A 110 12.62 11.04 -4.73
C ASP A 110 14.08 10.63 -4.51
N GLU A 111 14.72 10.08 -5.55
CA GLU A 111 16.11 9.60 -5.52
C GLU A 111 17.13 10.69 -5.19
N LYS A 112 16.77 11.98 -5.28
CA LYS A 112 17.65 13.07 -4.84
C LYS A 112 17.86 13.02 -3.32
N VAL A 113 16.81 12.68 -2.58
CA VAL A 113 16.80 12.65 -1.11
C VAL A 113 16.94 11.22 -0.58
N GLN A 114 16.27 10.25 -1.21
CA GLN A 114 16.31 8.86 -0.78
C GLN A 114 17.68 8.21 -1.08
N LYS A 115 18.17 7.38 -0.16
CA LYS A 115 19.47 6.68 -0.29
C LYS A 115 19.40 5.17 -0.15
N ALA A 116 18.32 4.66 0.39
CA ALA A 116 18.09 3.24 0.65
C ALA A 116 17.35 2.50 -0.46
N ARG A 117 16.76 3.22 -1.42
CA ARG A 117 15.88 2.71 -2.47
C ARG A 117 16.13 3.49 -3.76
N THR A 118 15.95 2.82 -4.89
CA THR A 118 15.89 3.44 -6.22
C THR A 118 14.54 3.10 -6.86
N ASN A 119 14.10 3.97 -7.77
CA ASN A 119 12.90 3.75 -8.58
C ASN A 119 13.09 2.57 -9.53
N GLU A 120 14.32 2.31 -10.00
CA GLU A 120 14.63 1.10 -10.77
C GLU A 120 14.29 -0.18 -9.98
N VAL A 121 14.68 -0.25 -8.71
CA VAL A 121 14.37 -1.42 -7.87
C VAL A 121 12.88 -1.44 -7.54
N LEU A 122 12.28 -0.32 -7.16
CA LEU A 122 10.85 -0.24 -6.83
C LEU A 122 9.95 -0.63 -8.01
N ASP A 123 10.35 -0.33 -9.25
CA ASP A 123 9.66 -0.78 -10.45
C ASP A 123 9.61 -2.31 -10.58
N GLN A 124 10.70 -2.99 -10.20
CA GLN A 124 10.74 -4.46 -10.15
C GLN A 124 9.74 -5.02 -9.13
N TYR A 125 9.62 -4.40 -7.95
CA TYR A 125 8.60 -4.78 -6.95
C TYR A 125 7.18 -4.44 -7.41
N ALA A 126 6.99 -3.32 -8.12
CA ALA A 126 5.71 -2.96 -8.71
C ALA A 126 5.27 -3.98 -9.78
N SER A 127 6.19 -4.39 -10.65
CA SER A 127 5.98 -5.43 -11.63
C SER A 127 5.67 -6.78 -10.98
N ALA A 128 6.39 -7.15 -9.92
CA ALA A 128 6.13 -8.36 -9.15
C ALA A 128 4.74 -8.36 -8.48
N ALA A 129 4.30 -7.22 -7.93
CA ALA A 129 2.95 -7.10 -7.37
C ALA A 129 1.86 -7.21 -8.45
N ARG A 130 2.11 -6.67 -9.64
CA ARG A 130 1.21 -6.81 -10.80
C ARG A 130 1.09 -8.27 -11.23
N GLU A 131 2.21 -8.98 -11.38
CA GLU A 131 2.25 -10.41 -11.74
C GLU A 131 1.39 -11.24 -10.77
N VAL A 132 1.56 -11.03 -9.45
CA VAL A 132 0.75 -11.73 -8.45
C VAL A 132 -0.74 -11.41 -8.57
N ALA A 133 -1.10 -10.16 -8.87
CA ALA A 133 -2.50 -9.80 -9.04
C ALA A 133 -3.12 -10.44 -10.29
N GLU A 134 -2.36 -10.51 -11.39
CA GLU A 134 -2.78 -11.19 -12.63
C GLU A 134 -2.96 -12.70 -12.40
N ASP A 135 -2.00 -13.34 -11.73
CA ASP A 135 -2.01 -14.79 -11.47
C ASP A 135 -3.10 -15.22 -10.47
N THR A 136 -3.39 -14.39 -9.47
CA THR A 136 -4.44 -14.67 -8.48
C THR A 136 -5.83 -14.22 -8.91
N GLY A 137 -5.92 -13.32 -9.89
CA GLY A 137 -7.16 -12.64 -10.27
C GLY A 137 -7.64 -11.60 -9.24
N CYS A 138 -6.82 -11.22 -8.26
CA CYS A 138 -7.19 -10.18 -7.31
C CYS A 138 -7.20 -8.79 -7.96
N HIS A 139 -7.77 -7.81 -7.28
CA HIS A 139 -7.76 -6.44 -7.78
C HIS A 139 -6.39 -5.80 -7.63
N PHE A 140 -6.04 -4.91 -8.57
CA PHE A 140 -4.75 -4.22 -8.58
C PHE A 140 -4.88 -2.71 -8.80
N ILE A 141 -4.02 -1.95 -8.12
CA ILE A 141 -3.74 -0.53 -8.37
C ILE A 141 -2.25 -0.38 -8.65
N ASP A 142 -1.94 0.04 -9.87
CA ASP A 142 -0.58 0.36 -10.27
C ASP A 142 -0.18 1.76 -9.79
N PHE A 143 0.12 1.87 -8.50
CA PHE A 143 0.43 3.14 -7.86
C PHE A 143 1.80 3.68 -8.26
N PHE A 144 2.79 2.80 -8.48
CA PHE A 144 4.15 3.17 -8.84
C PHE A 144 4.14 3.97 -10.15
N HIS A 145 3.62 3.34 -11.22
CA HIS A 145 3.64 3.91 -12.55
C HIS A 145 2.71 5.12 -12.66
N GLN A 146 1.55 5.09 -12.00
CA GLN A 146 0.65 6.23 -11.99
C GLN A 146 1.27 7.44 -11.29
N MET A 147 1.96 7.25 -10.17
CA MET A 147 2.58 8.34 -9.44
C MET A 147 3.82 8.88 -10.14
N ILE A 148 4.73 8.01 -10.59
CA ILE A 148 6.00 8.42 -11.23
C ILE A 148 5.78 9.11 -12.60
N SER A 149 4.65 8.85 -13.26
CA SER A 149 4.27 9.54 -14.51
C SER A 149 3.87 11.01 -14.33
N LEU A 150 3.67 11.47 -13.09
CA LEU A 150 3.31 12.85 -12.80
C LEU A 150 4.57 13.72 -12.85
N GLU A 151 4.51 14.83 -13.59
CA GLU A 151 5.63 15.77 -13.72
C GLU A 151 6.13 16.27 -12.35
N ASP A 152 5.20 16.41 -11.40
CA ASP A 152 5.43 16.90 -10.04
C ASP A 152 5.52 15.78 -8.98
N TYR A 153 5.70 14.50 -9.37
CA TYR A 153 5.67 13.40 -8.39
C TYR A 153 6.59 13.58 -7.17
N PRO A 154 7.79 14.19 -7.26
CA PRO A 154 8.63 14.38 -6.07
C PRO A 154 7.98 15.29 -5.03
N ILE A 155 7.10 16.23 -5.44
CA ILE A 155 6.35 17.08 -4.51
C ILE A 155 5.41 16.25 -3.65
N LYS A 156 4.80 15.21 -4.22
CA LYS A 156 3.88 14.31 -3.51
C LYS A 156 4.59 13.49 -2.43
N LEU A 157 5.91 13.35 -2.52
CA LEU A 157 6.78 12.66 -1.56
C LEU A 157 7.33 13.60 -0.47
N ARG A 158 6.90 14.87 -0.44
CA ARG A 158 7.30 15.86 0.57
C ARG A 158 6.36 15.85 1.76
N GLY A 159 6.35 14.76 2.53
CA GLY A 159 5.68 14.73 3.83
C GLY A 159 6.44 15.54 4.90
N ILE A 160 5.94 15.54 6.14
CA ILE A 160 6.52 16.21 7.31
C ILE A 160 7.99 15.83 7.53
N LYS A 161 8.36 14.57 7.21
CA LYS A 161 9.76 14.11 7.31
C LYS A 161 10.61 14.57 6.13
N ASN A 162 9.98 14.84 4.99
CA ASN A 162 10.60 15.25 3.73
C ASN A 162 11.81 14.38 3.35
N ASP A 163 11.64 13.06 3.44
CA ASP A 163 12.71 12.06 3.27
C ASP A 163 12.72 11.39 1.88
N GLY A 164 11.90 11.89 0.96
CA GLY A 164 11.75 11.35 -0.38
C GLY A 164 11.05 9.99 -0.44
N LEU A 165 10.48 9.51 0.67
CA LEU A 165 9.75 8.24 0.76
C LEU A 165 8.31 8.45 1.22
N HIS A 166 8.13 9.16 2.33
CA HIS A 166 6.83 9.29 2.94
C HIS A 166 6.03 10.46 2.37
N PHE A 167 4.80 10.17 1.96
CA PHE A 167 3.93 11.13 1.29
C PHE A 167 3.61 12.33 2.17
N GLY A 168 3.45 13.48 1.53
CA GLY A 168 2.69 14.59 2.08
C GLY A 168 1.20 14.43 1.79
N GLU A 169 0.42 15.42 2.19
CA GLU A 169 -1.04 15.39 2.01
C GLU A 169 -1.44 15.15 0.55
N GLU A 170 -0.79 15.79 -0.42
CA GLU A 170 -1.07 15.60 -1.85
C GLU A 170 -0.82 14.16 -2.34
N GLY A 171 0.19 13.49 -1.80
CA GLY A 171 0.47 12.09 -2.13
C GLY A 171 -0.58 11.15 -1.55
N TYR A 172 -1.05 11.42 -0.32
CA TYR A 172 -2.17 10.71 0.26
C TYR A 172 -3.48 10.98 -0.49
N ASP A 173 -3.75 12.21 -0.91
CA ASP A 173 -4.94 12.54 -1.71
C ASP A 173 -4.96 11.76 -3.02
N PHE A 174 -3.80 11.64 -3.68
CA PHE A 174 -3.67 10.84 -4.89
C PHE A 174 -3.92 9.35 -4.62
N LEU A 175 -3.30 8.77 -3.59
CA LEU A 175 -3.54 7.37 -3.20
C LEU A 175 -5.01 7.11 -2.86
N VAL A 176 -5.63 7.99 -2.07
CA VAL A 176 -7.05 7.92 -1.68
C VAL A 176 -7.96 7.98 -2.91
N GLN A 177 -7.68 8.87 -3.86
CA GLN A 177 -8.43 8.97 -5.11
C GLN A 177 -8.40 7.64 -5.89
N LEU A 178 -7.22 7.00 -6.00
CA LEU A 178 -7.07 5.73 -6.69
C LEU A 178 -7.82 4.59 -5.99
N ILE A 179 -7.67 4.49 -4.66
CA ILE A 179 -8.38 3.48 -3.85
C ILE A 179 -9.89 3.68 -3.95
N THR A 180 -10.39 4.92 -3.78
CA THR A 180 -11.81 5.24 -3.87
C THR A 180 -12.38 4.88 -5.25
N LYS A 181 -11.67 5.22 -6.34
CA LYS A 181 -12.06 4.85 -7.70
C LYS A 181 -12.12 3.33 -7.86
N LYS A 182 -11.12 2.61 -7.34
CA LYS A 182 -11.07 1.14 -7.41
C LYS A 182 -12.24 0.52 -6.66
N ILE A 183 -12.45 0.85 -5.39
CA ILE A 183 -13.54 0.31 -4.55
C ILE A 183 -14.91 0.51 -5.24
N LYS A 184 -15.15 1.71 -5.79
CA LYS A 184 -16.41 2.00 -6.52
C LYS A 184 -16.60 1.14 -7.79
N SER A 185 -15.51 0.70 -8.41
CA SER A 185 -15.55 -0.10 -9.66
C SER A 185 -15.84 -1.59 -9.43
N ILE A 186 -15.52 -2.14 -8.25
CA ILE A 186 -15.54 -3.59 -8.00
C ILE A 186 -16.77 -4.08 -7.24
N ARG A 187 -17.72 -3.19 -6.87
CA ARG A 187 -18.97 -3.52 -6.17
C ARG A 187 -18.80 -4.54 -5.02
N LEU A 188 -17.81 -4.30 -4.16
CA LEU A 188 -17.60 -5.08 -2.93
C LEU A 188 -18.81 -5.01 -1.99
#